data_AF-A0A958GC37-F1
#
_entry.id   AF-A0A958GC37-F1
#
_cell.length_a   1.000
_cell.length_b   1.000
_cell.length_c   1.000
_cell.angle_alpha   90.00
_cell.angle_beta   90.00
_cell.angle_gamma   90.00
#
_symmetry.space_group_name_H-M   'P 1'
#
loop_
_entity.id
_entity.type
_entity.pdbx_description
1 polymer ?
#
loop_
_entity_poly.entity_id
_entity_poly.type
_entity_poly.pdbx_seq_one_letter_code
_entity_poly.pdbx_strand_id
1 'polypeptide(L)'
;MHYHHCVNQNIGDGEYGITTFSRFPILNRERHDLSVRSRIFGLRGTLRTDLQLDEAIRLHVFNVHLGLRVRERYHQRRRLLSESILLDDALQDPLIVLGDFNDRPISVVHPKFREYFADVSRINGR
;
A
#
# COMPACT_ATOMS: atom_id res chain seq x y z
N MET A 1 13.30 5.52 -16.66
CA MET A 1 12.02 5.33 -15.93
C MET A 1 12.11 3.99 -15.22
N HIS A 2 11.87 3.96 -13.91
CA HIS A 2 11.98 2.77 -13.08
C HIS A 2 10.59 2.21 -12.79
N TYR A 3 10.47 0.90 -12.69
CA TYR A 3 9.23 0.26 -12.28
C TYR A 3 9.50 -1.01 -11.47
N HIS A 4 8.51 -1.39 -10.69
CA HIS A 4 8.47 -2.69 -10.03
C HIS A 4 7.05 -3.24 -10.08
N HIS A 5 6.91 -4.41 -10.71
CA HIS A 5 5.67 -5.18 -10.73
C HIS A 5 5.73 -6.26 -9.64
N CYS A 6 4.66 -6.35 -8.87
CA CYS A 6 4.46 -7.38 -7.86
C CYS A 6 3.23 -8.21 -8.23
N VAL A 7 3.47 -9.45 -8.64
CA VAL A 7 2.43 -10.42 -8.97
C VAL A 7 1.71 -10.83 -7.69
N ASN A 8 0.39 -10.63 -7.66
CA ASN A 8 -0.46 -11.15 -6.60
C ASN A 8 -1.04 -12.50 -6.99
N GLN A 9 -1.41 -12.72 -8.25
CA GLN A 9 -2.03 -13.96 -8.72
C GLN A 9 -1.74 -14.17 -10.21
N ASN A 10 -1.46 -15.41 -10.60
CA ASN A 10 -1.43 -15.80 -12.01
C ASN A 10 -2.86 -16.15 -12.47
N ILE A 11 -3.29 -15.60 -13.60
CA ILE A 11 -4.61 -15.80 -14.20
C ILE A 11 -4.40 -16.25 -15.65
N GLY A 12 -4.54 -17.55 -15.91
CA GLY A 12 -4.14 -18.13 -17.20
C GLY A 12 -2.65 -17.88 -17.45
N ASP A 13 -2.33 -17.32 -18.61
CA ASP A 13 -0.97 -16.90 -18.99
C ASP A 13 -0.63 -15.45 -18.56
N GLY A 14 -1.52 -14.80 -17.81
CA GLY A 14 -1.36 -13.43 -17.35
C GLY A 14 -0.99 -13.30 -15.87
N GLU A 15 -0.30 -12.22 -15.53
CA GLU A 15 0.03 -11.84 -14.16
C GLU A 15 -0.89 -10.72 -13.68
N TYR A 16 -1.60 -10.96 -12.58
CA TYR A 16 -2.44 -9.97 -11.91
C TYR A 16 -1.72 -9.47 -10.66
N GLY A 17 -1.51 -8.15 -10.56
CA GLY A 17 -0.66 -7.59 -9.53
C GLY A 17 -0.78 -6.08 -9.38
N ILE A 18 0.12 -5.53 -8.57
CA ILE A 18 0.27 -4.09 -8.35
C ILE A 18 1.62 -3.68 -8.93
N THR A 19 1.66 -2.52 -9.58
CA THR A 19 2.90 -1.95 -10.15
C THR A 19 3.12 -0.55 -9.64
N THR A 20 4.35 -0.24 -9.24
CA THR A 20 4.81 1.13 -9.03
C THR A 20 5.67 1.56 -10.21
N PHE A 21 5.38 2.74 -10.77
CA PHE A 21 6.22 3.42 -11.75
C PHE A 21 6.80 4.69 -11.12
N SER A 22 8.08 4.95 -11.34
CA SER A 22 8.77 6.11 -10.80
C SER A 22 9.78 6.69 -11.80
N ARG A 23 9.91 8.01 -11.79
CA ARG A 23 11.03 8.69 -12.44
C ARG A 23 12.31 8.58 -11.62
N PHE A 24 12.18 8.42 -10.31
CA PHE A 24 13.27 8.29 -9.36
C PHE A 24 13.76 6.83 -9.25
N PRO A 25 15.05 6.60 -8.94
CA PRO A 25 15.58 5.25 -8.71
C PRO A 25 14.82 4.50 -7.60
N ILE A 26 14.55 3.21 -7.83
CA ILE A 26 13.98 2.31 -6.82
C ILE A 26 15.13 1.60 -6.13
N LEU A 27 15.32 1.85 -4.83
CA LEU A 27 16.39 1.28 -4.02
C LEU A 27 16.02 -0.08 -3.42
N ASN A 28 14.77 -0.19 -2.96
CA ASN A 28 14.26 -1.37 -2.28
C ASN A 28 12.81 -1.64 -2.67
N ARG A 29 12.43 -2.91 -2.57
CA ARG A 29 11.17 -3.47 -3.04
C ARG A 29 10.75 -4.56 -2.08
N GLU A 30 9.59 -4.38 -1.44
CA GLU A 30 9.09 -5.36 -0.49
C GLU A 30 7.59 -5.58 -0.69
N ARG A 31 7.18 -6.84 -0.72
CA ARG A 31 5.78 -7.24 -0.79
C ARG A 31 5.33 -7.70 0.59
N HIS A 32 4.23 -7.13 1.08
CA HIS A 32 3.55 -7.65 2.25
C HIS A 32 2.27 -8.36 1.83
N ASP A 33 2.11 -9.62 2.26
CA ASP A 33 0.89 -10.38 2.04
C ASP A 33 -0.23 -9.90 2.98
N LEU A 34 -1.35 -9.51 2.38
CA LEU A 34 -2.57 -9.07 3.07
C LEU A 34 -3.73 -10.04 2.83
N SER A 35 -3.44 -11.23 2.28
CA SER A 35 -4.46 -12.24 2.01
C SER A 35 -5.05 -12.74 3.33
N VAL A 36 -6.38 -12.73 3.42
CA VAL A 36 -7.09 -13.37 4.53
C VAL A 36 -7.26 -14.86 4.24
N ARG A 37 -7.44 -15.67 5.30
CA ARG A 37 -7.39 -17.16 5.32
C ARG A 37 -8.18 -17.91 4.23
N SER A 38 -9.09 -17.26 3.51
CA SER A 38 -9.80 -17.82 2.37
C SER A 38 -9.25 -17.21 1.06
N ARG A 39 -8.49 -18.01 0.30
CA ARG A 39 -8.00 -17.67 -1.05
C ARG A 39 -9.12 -17.44 -2.08
N ILE A 40 -10.36 -17.77 -1.72
CA ILE A 40 -11.56 -17.59 -2.57
C ILE A 40 -11.79 -16.09 -2.87
N PHE A 41 -11.25 -15.19 -2.06
CA PHE A 41 -11.43 -13.73 -2.22
C PHE A 41 -10.33 -13.05 -3.07
N GLY A 42 -9.40 -13.86 -3.62
CA GLY A 42 -8.25 -13.40 -4.38
C GLY A 42 -7.07 -13.04 -3.50
N LEU A 43 -5.87 -13.16 -4.03
CA LEU A 43 -4.64 -12.79 -3.31
C LEU A 43 -4.56 -11.27 -3.21
N ARG A 44 -4.20 -10.77 -2.03
CA ARG A 44 -4.11 -9.33 -1.73
C ARG A 44 -2.76 -9.04 -1.11
N GLY A 45 -2.25 -7.85 -1.39
CA GLY A 45 -0.95 -7.43 -0.89
C GLY A 45 -0.78 -5.93 -0.98
N THR A 46 0.25 -5.45 -0.31
CA THR A 46 0.79 -4.12 -0.56
C THR A 46 2.21 -4.23 -1.06
N LEU A 47 2.58 -3.31 -1.94
CA LEU A 47 3.91 -3.17 -2.48
C LEU A 47 4.56 -1.93 -1.87
N ARG A 48 5.62 -2.14 -1.10
CA ARG A 48 6.55 -1.09 -0.68
C ARG A 48 7.62 -0.92 -1.74
N THR A 49 7.84 0.32 -2.14
CA THR A 49 8.94 0.73 -3.01
C THR A 49 9.63 1.94 -2.40
N ASP A 50 10.92 1.81 -2.13
CA ASP A 50 11.73 2.89 -1.58
C ASP A 50 12.37 3.65 -2.74
N LEU A 51 12.05 4.93 -2.87
CA LEU A 51 12.51 5.79 -3.95
C LEU A 51 13.61 6.72 -3.43
N GLN A 52 14.67 6.93 -4.22
CA GLN A 52 15.68 7.94 -3.94
C GLN A 52 15.26 9.28 -4.55
N LEU A 53 14.84 10.25 -3.75
CA LEU A 53 14.39 11.56 -4.26
C LEU A 53 15.57 12.48 -4.58
N ASP A 54 16.55 12.52 -3.69
CA ASP A 54 17.86 13.17 -3.84
C ASP A 54 18.92 12.34 -3.09
N GLU A 55 20.15 12.81 -2.89
CA GLU A 55 21.20 12.01 -2.22
C GLU A 55 20.93 11.70 -0.75
N ALA A 56 20.12 12.51 -0.06
CA ALA A 56 19.90 12.43 1.38
C ALA A 56 18.49 11.93 1.77
N ILE A 57 17.51 12.01 0.86
CA ILE A 57 16.10 11.75 1.13
C ILE A 57 15.63 10.52 0.36
N ARG A 58 15.10 9.56 1.12
CA ARG A 58 14.33 8.44 0.57
C ARG A 58 12.85 8.69 0.77
N LEU A 59 12.03 8.05 -0.05
CA LEU A 59 10.58 8.07 0.06
C LEU A 59 10.05 6.64 0.05
N HIS A 60 9.39 6.25 1.13
CA HIS A 60 8.70 4.97 1.23
C HIS A 60 7.33 5.08 0.59
N VAL A 61 7.09 4.39 -0.52
CA VAL A 61 5.79 4.36 -1.19
C VAL A 61 5.15 3.00 -0.99
N PHE A 62 4.02 2.98 -0.29
CA PHE A 62 3.17 1.79 -0.12
C PHE A 62 1.97 1.88 -1.07
N ASN A 63 1.98 1.05 -2.10
CA ASN A 63 0.85 0.87 -3.01
C ASN A 63 -0.03 -0.28 -2.51
N VAL A 64 -1.24 0.03 -2.06
CA VAL A 64 -2.19 -0.92 -1.46
C VAL A 64 -3.33 -1.26 -2.42
N HIS A 65 -3.77 -2.51 -2.38
CA HIS A 65 -5.03 -2.92 -3.01
C HIS A 65 -5.79 -3.82 -2.03
N LEU A 66 -6.79 -3.25 -1.36
CA LEU A 66 -7.57 -3.95 -0.34
C LEU A 66 -8.72 -4.74 -0.94
N GLY A 67 -9.22 -5.72 -0.19
CA GLY A 67 -10.33 -6.56 -0.58
C GLY A 67 -11.69 -5.85 -0.65
N LEU A 68 -12.62 -6.46 -1.37
CA LEU A 68 -13.96 -5.89 -1.58
C LEU A 68 -14.88 -6.07 -0.37
N ARG A 69 -14.61 -7.05 0.50
CA ARG A 69 -15.47 -7.35 1.65
C ARG A 69 -15.07 -6.53 2.88
N VAL A 70 -16.05 -5.98 3.59
CA VAL A 70 -15.81 -5.15 4.79
C VAL A 70 -15.00 -5.87 5.86
N ARG A 71 -15.35 -7.14 6.16
CA ARG A 71 -14.62 -7.97 7.14
C ARG A 71 -13.17 -8.21 6.72
N GLU A 72 -12.95 -8.45 5.44
CA GLU A 72 -11.61 -8.64 4.88
C GLU A 72 -10.77 -7.37 5.05
N ARG A 73 -11.30 -6.20 4.65
CA ARG A 73 -10.60 -4.92 4.82
C ARG A 73 -10.29 -4.60 6.28
N TYR A 74 -11.16 -4.98 7.21
CA TYR A 74 -10.88 -4.80 8.63
C TYR A 74 -9.60 -5.53 9.05
N HIS A 75 -9.43 -6.80 8.64
CA HIS A 75 -8.20 -7.55 8.91
C HIS A 75 -6.99 -6.94 8.20
N GLN A 76 -7.15 -6.58 6.93
CA GLN A 76 -6.06 -6.02 6.12
C GLN A 76 -5.56 -4.68 6.66
N ARG A 77 -6.46 -3.80 7.10
CA ARG A 77 -6.09 -2.53 7.74
C ARG A 77 -5.34 -2.73 9.05
N ARG A 78 -5.79 -3.67 9.88
CA ARG A 78 -5.06 -4.01 11.12
C ARG A 78 -3.67 -4.56 10.82
N ARG A 79 -3.52 -5.34 9.76
CA ARG A 79 -2.22 -5.88 9.34
C ARG A 79 -1.31 -4.77 8.81
N LEU A 80 -1.84 -3.89 7.97
CA LEU A 80 -1.12 -2.71 7.45
C LEU A 80 -0.61 -1.82 8.58
N LEU A 81 -1.49 -1.46 9.53
CA LEU A 81 -1.15 -0.63 10.71
C LEU A 81 -0.41 -1.44 11.80
N SER A 82 0.47 -2.36 11.43
CA SER A 82 1.34 -3.07 12.37
C SER A 82 2.76 -2.52 12.32
N GLU A 83 3.51 -2.76 13.39
CA GLU A 83 4.94 -2.44 13.54
C GLU A 83 5.86 -3.19 12.55
N SER A 84 5.29 -4.11 11.77
CA SER A 84 6.04 -4.84 10.71
C SER A 84 5.76 -4.33 9.30
N ILE A 85 4.91 -3.30 9.14
CA ILE A 85 4.54 -2.75 7.83
C ILE A 85 4.55 -1.23 7.83
N LEU A 86 3.50 -0.57 8.33
CA LEU A 86 3.38 0.90 8.24
C LEU A 86 3.84 1.63 9.49
N LEU A 87 3.86 0.95 10.63
CA LEU A 87 4.30 1.52 11.92
C LEU A 87 5.67 0.96 12.31
N ASP A 88 6.45 0.49 11.34
CA ASP A 88 7.80 -0.01 11.56
C ASP A 88 8.74 1.15 11.89
N ASP A 89 9.40 1.09 13.05
CA ASP A 89 10.34 2.11 13.53
C ASP A 89 11.56 2.30 12.60
N ALA A 90 11.82 1.34 11.70
CA ALA A 90 12.84 1.48 10.66
C ALA A 90 12.45 2.48 9.55
N LEU A 91 11.17 2.87 9.44
CA LEU A 91 10.65 3.81 8.45
C LEU A 91 10.81 5.27 8.91
N GLN A 92 12.06 5.73 9.00
CA GLN A 92 12.36 7.09 9.46
C GLN A 92 12.23 8.17 8.38
N ASP A 93 12.31 7.78 7.11
CA ASP A 93 12.13 8.67 5.98
C ASP A 93 10.64 8.92 5.67
N PRO A 94 10.28 9.98 4.93
CA PRO A 94 8.90 10.24 4.54
C PRO A 94 8.22 9.02 3.90
N LEU A 95 6.94 8.83 4.23
CA LEU A 95 6.15 7.70 3.79
C LEU A 95 4.82 8.14 3.19
N ILE A 96 4.45 7.54 2.05
CA ILE A 96 3.16 7.72 1.40
C ILE A 96 2.47 6.37 1.28
N VAL A 97 1.23 6.29 1.76
CA VAL A 97 0.32 5.17 1.53
C VAL A 97 -0.72 5.59 0.50
N LEU A 98 -0.81 4.86 -0.60
CA LEU A 98 -1.73 5.15 -1.70
C LEU A 98 -2.27 3.86 -2.31
N GLY A 99 -3.28 3.98 -3.17
CA GLY A 99 -3.85 2.88 -3.93
C GLY A 99 -5.35 2.74 -3.72
N ASP A 100 -5.87 1.55 -4.00
CA ASP A 100 -7.30 1.27 -3.89
C ASP A 100 -7.62 0.59 -2.55
N PHE A 101 -8.15 1.39 -1.62
CA PHE A 101 -8.59 0.92 -0.32
C PHE A 101 -9.94 0.19 -0.37
N ASN A 102 -10.65 0.20 -1.50
CA ASN A 102 -12.00 -0.38 -1.67
C ASN A 102 -13.02 0.06 -0.61
N ASP A 103 -12.81 1.22 0.01
CA ASP A 103 -13.77 1.81 0.94
C ASP A 103 -14.88 2.53 0.15
N ARG A 104 -16.14 2.30 0.56
CA ARG A 104 -17.33 2.89 -0.09
C ARG A 104 -17.33 4.41 0.09
N PRO A 105 -18.00 5.17 -0.79
CA PRO A 105 -17.94 6.63 -0.75
C PRO A 105 -18.64 7.14 0.50
N ILE A 106 -17.86 7.64 1.46
CA ILE A 106 -18.21 8.59 2.54
C ILE A 106 -16.96 8.88 3.41
N SER A 107 -15.93 8.03 3.37
CA SER A 107 -14.65 8.36 3.99
C SER A 107 -13.51 7.81 3.16
N VAL A 108 -12.95 8.67 2.29
CA VAL A 108 -11.88 8.39 1.32
C VAL A 108 -10.64 7.75 1.96
N VAL A 109 -10.48 7.87 3.28
CA VAL A 109 -9.54 7.09 4.09
C VAL A 109 -10.23 6.66 5.39
N HIS A 110 -10.08 5.42 5.84
CA HIS A 110 -10.69 4.93 7.09
C HIS A 110 -10.12 5.68 8.32
N PRO A 111 -10.93 6.07 9.34
CA PRO A 111 -10.49 6.88 10.48
C PRO A 111 -9.21 6.41 11.16
N LYS A 112 -9.04 5.09 11.33
CA LYS A 112 -7.81 4.50 11.88
C LYS A 112 -6.50 4.92 11.20
N PHE A 113 -6.48 5.13 9.88
CA PHE A 113 -5.27 5.64 9.23
C PHE A 113 -4.99 7.08 9.64
N ARG A 114 -6.02 7.89 9.92
CA ARG A 114 -5.87 9.30 10.32
C ARG A 114 -5.27 9.47 11.71
N GLU A 115 -5.26 8.42 12.53
CA GLU A 115 -4.56 8.42 13.81
C GLU A 115 -3.03 8.46 13.63
N TYR A 116 -2.53 8.02 12.47
CA TYR A 116 -1.09 7.88 12.18
C TYR A 116 -0.62 8.65 10.94
N PHE A 117 -1.52 8.96 10.00
CA PHE A 117 -1.21 9.53 8.69
C PHE A 117 -2.05 10.76 8.40
N ALA A 118 -1.44 11.71 7.68
CA ALA A 118 -2.13 12.89 7.17
C ALA A 118 -2.99 12.53 5.94
N ASP A 119 -4.29 12.79 6.00
CA ASP A 119 -5.24 12.51 4.89
C ASP A 119 -5.25 13.69 3.89
N VAL A 120 -4.53 13.52 2.78
CA VAL A 120 -4.37 14.55 1.73
C VAL A 120 -5.70 15.00 1.12
N SER A 121 -6.74 14.17 1.14
CA SER A 121 -8.05 14.55 0.61
C SER A 121 -8.78 15.58 1.48
N ARG A 122 -8.32 15.78 2.72
CA ARG A 122 -8.91 16.72 3.67
C ARG A 122 -8.04 17.96 3.91
N ILE A 123 -6.76 17.90 3.55
CA ILE A 123 -5.81 19.00 3.77
C ILE A 123 -6.04 20.16 2.78
N ASN A 124 -6.66 19.92 1.63
CA ASN A 124 -6.87 20.93 0.58
C ASN A 124 -8.28 21.52 0.46
N GLY A 125 -9.18 21.31 1.44
CA GLY A 125 -10.40 22.12 1.59
C GLY A 125 -11.27 22.34 0.34
N ARG A 126 -11.51 21.30 -0.45
CA ARG A 126 -12.60 21.25 -1.45
C ARG A 126 -13.47 20.03 -1.21
#